data_AF-A0A963PKL2-F1
#
_entry.id   AF-A0A963PKL2-F1
#
_cell.length_a   1.000
_cell.length_b   1.000
_cell.length_c   1.000
_cell.angle_alpha   90.00
_cell.angle_beta   90.00
_cell.angle_gamma   90.00
#
_symmetry.space_group_name_H-M   'P 1'
#
loop_
_entity.id
_entity.type
_entity.pdbx_description
1 polymer ?
#
loop_
_entity_poly.entity_id
_entity_poly.type
_entity_poly.pdbx_seq_one_letter_code
_entity_poly.pdbx_strand_id
1 'polypeptide(L)'
;MSEEKVELVGPDFGSGVPAATLVEGMPLLGHVQGEPIIVVRRGKEVFAIGAVCTHYGGPLAEGLVEGDSVRCPWHHACFSLRSGEALRAPALNPVSCWRVDERDGKVHVGDRIEPAAPARDSTRAPDRPASVVIVGGGAAGDAAAEMLRREGYDGSITVLSADDSLPCDRPNLSKNYLAGSAPEDWIALRSAEFYREQRIDVKLNARVTRIDTAKRKVMLGDGSDHAYGALLLATGAEPVQLGVPGADLPHVHYLRTWADSRALNAAAAKARRAVVIGASFIGLEVAASLRARDIAVHVVGRETVLMERVLGAEVGAFLLGLHQNHGVTLHLGATVASIAKGAVTLTSGESLACDLVVVGIGVRPAIGLAEQAGLTIDRGVSVDRYLQTSAPGVYAAGDIARWPDRLSGAPIRVEHWVVAQRQGQVAARNMLGRREAFDAVPFFWTEQYDFALAYVGHAEGFDRVDIDGTLAARDCKISYSRGGRQLAVAVVQRDLEGLRSEVEFERALAAGA
;
A
#
# COMPACT_ATOMS: atom_id res chain seq x y z
N MET A 1 -8.15 -21.07 -10.18
CA MET A 1 -7.74 -21.77 -8.94
C MET A 1 -8.39 -23.13 -8.96
N SER A 2 -7.61 -24.21 -8.91
CA SER A 2 -8.14 -25.49 -8.42
C SER A 2 -8.68 -25.25 -7.02
N GLU A 3 -9.86 -25.78 -6.71
CA GLU A 3 -10.41 -25.82 -5.36
C GLU A 3 -9.47 -26.63 -4.45
N GLU A 4 -8.39 -26.02 -3.96
CA GLU A 4 -7.75 -26.51 -2.75
C GLU A 4 -8.80 -26.38 -1.66
N LYS A 5 -9.31 -27.53 -1.20
CA LYS A 5 -10.18 -27.61 -0.03
C LYS A 5 -9.49 -26.85 1.09
N VAL A 6 -10.06 -25.72 1.48
CA VAL A 6 -9.63 -24.98 2.67
C VAL A 6 -9.71 -25.96 3.84
N GLU A 7 -8.57 -26.31 4.40
CA GLU A 7 -8.53 -27.16 5.60
C GLU A 7 -9.20 -26.39 6.73
N LEU A 8 -10.33 -26.91 7.22
CA LEU A 8 -11.07 -26.27 8.31
C LEU A 8 -10.37 -26.59 9.63
N VAL A 9 -9.81 -25.55 10.25
CA VAL A 9 -9.11 -25.63 11.53
C VAL A 9 -9.98 -25.04 12.63
N GLY A 10 -9.93 -25.64 13.82
CA GLY A 10 -10.65 -25.16 15.00
C GLY A 10 -12.06 -25.76 15.15
N PRO A 11 -12.86 -25.28 16.11
CA PRO A 11 -14.17 -25.84 16.40
C PRO A 11 -15.22 -25.47 15.33
N ASP A 12 -16.22 -26.34 15.18
CA ASP A 12 -17.46 -26.03 14.48
C ASP A 12 -18.37 -25.18 15.37
N PHE A 13 -18.48 -23.90 15.06
CA PHE A 13 -19.34 -22.98 15.80
C PHE A 13 -20.83 -23.20 15.54
N GLY A 14 -21.21 -23.89 14.46
CA GLY A 14 -22.61 -24.28 14.23
C GLY A 14 -23.10 -25.25 15.31
N SER A 15 -22.23 -26.19 15.70
CA SER A 15 -22.47 -27.16 16.78
C SER A 15 -22.44 -26.54 18.19
N GLY A 16 -21.90 -25.33 18.31
CA GLY A 16 -21.81 -24.55 19.54
C GLY A 16 -20.60 -24.88 20.40
N VAL A 17 -19.92 -23.84 20.88
CA VAL A 17 -18.73 -23.96 21.75
C VAL A 17 -19.00 -23.40 23.14
N PRO A 18 -18.40 -23.92 24.22
CA PRO A 18 -18.57 -23.33 25.56
C PRO A 18 -18.15 -21.86 25.56
N ALA A 19 -19.00 -20.97 26.05
CA ALA A 19 -18.75 -19.52 26.06
C ALA A 19 -17.45 -19.13 26.78
N ALA A 20 -17.03 -19.96 27.74
CA ALA A 20 -15.79 -19.82 28.50
C ALA A 20 -14.50 -20.06 27.67
N THR A 21 -14.59 -20.64 26.47
CA THR A 21 -13.42 -20.76 25.58
C THR A 21 -13.06 -19.43 24.91
N LEU A 22 -14.00 -18.47 24.87
CA LEU A 22 -13.77 -17.15 24.30
C LEU A 22 -13.10 -16.26 25.33
N VAL A 23 -11.83 -15.91 25.08
CA VAL A 23 -11.09 -14.93 25.87
C VAL A 23 -11.41 -13.53 25.34
N GLU A 24 -11.63 -12.57 26.25
CA GLU A 24 -11.95 -11.18 25.90
C GLU A 24 -10.93 -10.61 24.91
N GLY A 25 -11.42 -10.11 23.78
CA GLY A 25 -10.61 -9.49 22.73
C GLY A 25 -9.66 -10.42 21.98
N MET A 26 -9.66 -11.73 22.24
CA MET A 26 -8.80 -12.68 21.51
C MET A 26 -9.62 -13.40 20.43
N PRO A 27 -9.24 -13.29 19.15
CA PRO A 27 -9.89 -14.06 18.09
C PRO A 27 -9.74 -15.57 18.31
N LEU A 28 -10.86 -16.29 18.31
CA LEU A 28 -10.86 -17.75 18.23
C LEU A 28 -11.15 -18.18 16.79
N LEU A 29 -10.16 -18.79 16.14
CA LEU A 29 -10.33 -19.41 14.83
C LEU A 29 -11.20 -20.66 14.94
N GLY A 30 -12.13 -20.81 14.01
CA GLY A 30 -12.92 -22.01 13.80
C GLY A 30 -13.66 -21.93 12.48
N HIS A 31 -14.78 -22.64 12.37
CA HIS A 31 -15.56 -22.65 11.13
C HIS A 31 -17.06 -22.75 11.38
N VAL A 32 -17.84 -22.37 10.37
CA VAL A 32 -19.30 -22.53 10.33
C VAL A 32 -19.73 -22.75 8.88
N GLN A 33 -20.61 -23.72 8.63
CA GLN A 33 -21.12 -24.03 7.28
C GLN A 33 -20.02 -24.23 6.21
N GLY A 34 -18.86 -24.75 6.61
CA GLY A 34 -17.72 -24.98 5.70
C GLY A 34 -16.86 -23.75 5.42
N GLU A 35 -17.07 -22.64 6.13
CA GLU A 35 -16.30 -21.41 5.98
C GLU A 35 -15.47 -21.10 7.24
N PRO A 36 -14.20 -20.69 7.07
CA PRO A 36 -13.36 -20.29 8.20
C PRO A 36 -13.80 -18.91 8.74
N ILE A 37 -14.03 -18.84 10.05
CA ILE A 37 -14.44 -17.62 10.76
C ILE A 37 -13.61 -17.40 12.01
N ILE A 38 -13.57 -16.16 12.47
CA ILE A 38 -13.12 -15.83 13.83
C ILE A 38 -14.32 -15.44 14.68
N VAL A 39 -14.33 -15.91 15.92
CA VAL A 39 -15.27 -15.49 16.95
C VAL A 39 -14.53 -14.69 18.01
N VAL A 40 -15.05 -13.51 18.33
CA VAL A 40 -14.42 -12.55 19.27
C VAL A 40 -15.44 -12.15 20.32
N ARG A 41 -15.09 -12.30 21.60
CA ARG A 41 -15.86 -11.74 22.71
C ARG A 41 -15.42 -10.31 23.00
N ARG A 42 -16.38 -9.39 23.11
CA ARG A 42 -16.19 -8.02 23.58
C ARG A 42 -17.23 -7.66 24.63
N GLY A 43 -16.82 -7.64 25.89
CA GLY A 43 -17.72 -7.44 27.02
C GLY A 43 -18.84 -8.48 27.02
N LYS A 44 -20.09 -8.03 26.85
CA LYS A 44 -21.27 -8.92 26.81
C LYS A 44 -21.62 -9.41 25.41
N GLU A 45 -21.00 -8.85 24.38
CA GLU A 45 -21.29 -9.19 22.98
C GLU A 45 -20.29 -10.22 22.46
N VAL A 46 -20.74 -11.01 21.48
CA VAL A 46 -19.91 -11.95 20.75
C VAL A 46 -20.13 -11.71 19.27
N PHE A 47 -19.03 -11.54 18.54
CA PHE A 47 -19.02 -11.27 17.11
C PHE A 47 -18.45 -12.46 16.35
N ALA A 48 -18.95 -12.69 15.14
CA ALA A 48 -18.44 -13.70 14.23
C ALA A 48 -18.28 -13.11 12.83
N ILE A 49 -17.04 -13.09 12.34
CA ILE A 49 -16.68 -12.58 11.01
C ILE A 49 -15.77 -13.55 10.27
N GLY A 50 -15.66 -13.44 8.94
CA GLY A 50 -14.74 -14.26 8.14
C GLY A 50 -13.31 -14.19 8.67
N ALA A 51 -12.58 -15.31 8.66
CA ALA A 51 -11.23 -15.41 9.23
C ALA A 51 -10.10 -14.88 8.33
N VAL A 52 -10.41 -14.60 7.06
CA VAL A 52 -9.42 -14.35 6.01
C VAL A 52 -9.56 -12.91 5.52
N CYS A 53 -8.48 -12.14 5.63
CA CYS A 53 -8.43 -10.76 5.15
C CYS A 53 -8.60 -10.71 3.63
N THR A 54 -9.52 -9.89 3.13
CA THR A 54 -9.84 -9.78 1.70
C THR A 54 -8.79 -9.04 0.85
N HIS A 55 -7.65 -8.66 1.42
CA HIS A 55 -6.53 -8.08 0.66
C HIS A 55 -5.70 -9.22 0.05
N TYR A 56 -4.79 -9.83 0.83
CA TYR A 56 -3.95 -10.96 0.40
C TYR A 56 -4.16 -12.21 1.26
N GLY A 57 -5.34 -12.40 1.85
CA GLY A 57 -5.64 -13.62 2.59
C GLY A 57 -5.06 -13.73 4.00
N GLY A 58 -4.57 -12.63 4.58
CA GLY A 58 -3.95 -12.66 5.91
C GLY A 58 -4.89 -13.19 7.02
N PRO A 59 -4.37 -13.98 7.98
CA PRO A 59 -5.16 -14.67 8.99
C PRO A 59 -5.63 -13.70 10.08
N LEU A 60 -6.91 -13.34 10.09
CA LEU A 60 -7.46 -12.42 11.09
C LEU A 60 -7.45 -13.01 12.51
N ALA A 61 -7.30 -14.32 12.64
CA ALA A 61 -7.12 -15.00 13.92
C ALA A 61 -5.82 -14.60 14.64
N GLU A 62 -4.78 -14.25 13.89
CA GLU A 62 -3.49 -13.77 14.40
C GLU A 62 -3.44 -12.23 14.51
N GLY A 63 -4.55 -11.58 14.18
CA GLY A 63 -4.69 -10.13 14.18
C GLY A 63 -4.85 -9.52 15.58
N LEU A 64 -4.88 -8.19 15.61
CA LEU A 64 -5.11 -7.42 16.83
C LEU A 64 -6.55 -6.89 16.85
N VAL A 65 -7.29 -7.24 17.89
CA VAL A 65 -8.61 -6.65 18.16
C VAL A 65 -8.43 -5.36 18.97
N GLU A 66 -8.96 -4.25 18.45
CA GLU A 66 -9.00 -2.96 19.13
C GLU A 66 -10.42 -2.39 19.03
N GLY A 67 -11.04 -2.12 20.20
CA GLY A 67 -12.48 -1.82 20.26
C GLY A 67 -13.33 -2.87 19.54
N ASP A 68 -14.22 -2.41 18.66
CA ASP A 68 -15.10 -3.26 17.84
C ASP A 68 -14.52 -3.55 16.45
N SER A 69 -13.19 -3.62 16.34
CA SER A 69 -12.48 -3.87 15.09
C SER A 69 -11.34 -4.87 15.23
N VAL A 70 -10.96 -5.50 14.13
CA VAL A 70 -9.78 -6.37 14.04
C VAL A 70 -8.84 -5.87 12.94
N ARG A 71 -7.54 -5.85 13.23
CA ARG A 71 -6.49 -5.54 12.26
C ARG A 71 -5.80 -6.80 11.79
N CYS A 72 -5.67 -6.94 10.47
CA CYS A 72 -4.93 -8.00 9.82
C CYS A 72 -3.44 -7.91 10.17
N PRO A 73 -2.79 -9.01 10.56
CA PRO A 73 -1.37 -9.03 10.97
C PRO A 73 -0.42 -8.64 9.84
N TRP A 74 -0.69 -9.06 8.59
CA TRP A 74 0.28 -8.89 7.51
C TRP A 74 0.39 -7.46 6.99
N HIS A 75 -0.76 -6.82 6.72
CA HIS A 75 -0.79 -5.54 6.00
C HIS A 75 -1.63 -4.47 6.68
N HIS A 76 -2.04 -4.70 7.94
CA HIS A 76 -2.75 -3.72 8.77
C HIS A 76 -4.08 -3.22 8.17
N ALA A 77 -4.72 -4.02 7.31
CA ALA A 77 -6.11 -3.81 6.94
C ALA A 77 -6.99 -3.94 8.18
N CYS A 78 -8.05 -3.15 8.30
CA CYS A 78 -8.90 -3.14 9.49
C CYS A 78 -10.34 -3.43 9.12
N PHE A 79 -11.01 -4.27 9.91
CA PHE A 79 -12.40 -4.69 9.68
C PHE A 79 -13.26 -4.45 10.91
N SER A 80 -14.52 -4.07 10.70
CA SER A 80 -15.52 -4.00 11.77
C SER A 80 -15.93 -5.39 12.23
N LEU A 81 -15.88 -5.67 13.53
CA LEU A 81 -16.42 -6.91 14.09
C LEU A 81 -17.95 -6.97 14.01
N ARG A 82 -18.62 -5.82 13.91
CA ARG A 82 -20.09 -5.72 13.86
C ARG A 82 -20.66 -5.97 12.47
N SER A 83 -19.97 -5.49 11.44
CA SER A 83 -20.49 -5.42 10.07
C SER A 83 -19.60 -6.07 9.02
N GLY A 84 -18.35 -6.41 9.38
CA GLY A 84 -17.38 -6.99 8.46
C GLY A 84 -16.79 -5.97 7.51
N GLU A 85 -17.28 -4.73 7.52
CA GLU A 85 -16.83 -3.67 6.62
C GLU A 85 -15.33 -3.40 6.78
N ALA A 86 -14.64 -3.22 5.65
CA ALA A 86 -13.26 -2.77 5.63
C ALA A 86 -13.18 -1.30 6.04
N LEU A 87 -12.74 -1.06 7.28
CA LEU A 87 -12.64 0.26 7.88
C LEU A 87 -11.38 1.02 7.42
N ARG A 88 -10.30 0.28 7.12
CA ARG A 88 -9.02 0.84 6.65
C ARG A 88 -8.42 -0.02 5.56
N ALA A 89 -7.95 0.65 4.52
CA ALA A 89 -7.06 0.06 3.52
C ALA A 89 -5.82 -0.61 4.18
N PRO A 90 -5.24 -1.65 3.54
CA PRO A 90 -5.38 -1.93 2.11
C PRO A 90 -6.52 -2.86 1.69
N ALA A 91 -7.30 -3.42 2.62
CA ALA A 91 -8.51 -4.15 2.24
C ALA A 91 -9.58 -3.20 1.69
N LEU A 92 -10.16 -3.59 0.56
CA LEU A 92 -11.27 -2.89 -0.09
C LEU A 92 -12.51 -3.80 -0.21
N ASN A 93 -12.60 -4.92 0.48
CA ASN A 93 -13.84 -5.70 0.49
C ASN A 93 -14.21 -6.00 1.94
N PRO A 94 -15.50 -6.07 2.27
CA PRO A 94 -15.89 -6.54 3.59
C PRO A 94 -15.55 -8.03 3.74
N VAL A 95 -15.34 -8.47 4.97
CA VAL A 95 -15.40 -9.90 5.32
C VAL A 95 -16.85 -10.30 5.61
N SER A 96 -17.12 -11.60 5.57
CA SER A 96 -18.43 -12.13 5.95
C SER A 96 -18.76 -11.82 7.42
N CYS A 97 -20.04 -11.68 7.74
CA CYS A 97 -20.56 -11.56 9.10
C CYS A 97 -21.61 -12.62 9.36
N TRP A 98 -21.75 -13.04 10.62
CA TRP A 98 -22.59 -14.17 10.98
C TRP A 98 -23.41 -13.88 12.23
N ARG A 99 -24.62 -14.44 12.30
CA ARG A 99 -25.48 -14.35 13.47
C ARG A 99 -24.88 -15.19 14.59
N VAL A 100 -24.80 -14.60 15.78
CA VAL A 100 -24.28 -15.26 16.98
C VAL A 100 -25.37 -15.30 18.03
N ASP A 101 -25.60 -16.48 18.59
CA ASP A 101 -26.54 -16.72 19.69
C ASP A 101 -25.81 -17.40 20.84
N GLU A 102 -25.89 -16.82 22.04
CA GLU A 102 -25.39 -17.46 23.27
C GLU A 102 -26.57 -18.08 24.05
N ARG A 103 -26.57 -19.40 24.19
CA ARG A 103 -27.60 -20.17 24.90
C ARG A 103 -26.97 -21.31 25.70
N ASP A 104 -27.49 -21.58 26.89
CA ASP A 104 -27.02 -22.66 27.77
C ASP A 104 -25.49 -22.66 28.02
N GLY A 105 -24.91 -21.45 28.12
CA GLY A 105 -23.47 -21.27 28.29
C GLY A 105 -22.62 -21.65 27.08
N LYS A 106 -23.23 -21.78 25.89
CA LYS A 106 -22.56 -22.03 24.62
C LYS A 106 -22.84 -20.93 23.61
N VAL A 107 -21.82 -20.61 22.82
CA VAL A 107 -21.90 -19.70 21.67
C VAL A 107 -22.12 -20.53 20.42
N HIS A 108 -23.22 -20.24 19.71
CA HIS A 108 -23.54 -20.82 18.41
C HIS A 108 -23.44 -19.74 17.33
N VAL A 109 -22.89 -20.11 16.17
CA VAL A 109 -22.88 -19.25 14.98
C VAL A 109 -23.82 -19.85 13.94
N GLY A 110 -24.75 -19.05 13.46
CA GLY A 110 -25.82 -19.45 12.54
C GLY A 110 -25.60 -18.94 11.13
N ASP A 111 -26.63 -18.29 10.57
CA ASP A 111 -26.62 -17.82 9.18
C ASP A 111 -25.73 -16.59 8.98
N ARG A 112 -25.22 -16.46 7.76
CA ARG A 112 -24.54 -15.25 7.31
C ARG A 112 -25.51 -14.07 7.38
N ILE A 113 -25.00 -12.94 7.88
CA ILE A 113 -25.68 -11.65 7.87
C ILE A 113 -25.19 -10.91 6.63
N GLU A 114 -26.12 -10.50 5.76
CA GLU A 114 -25.76 -9.59 4.69
C GLU A 114 -25.29 -8.26 5.31
N PRO A 115 -24.15 -7.70 4.84
CA PRO A 115 -23.73 -6.37 5.27
C PRO A 115 -24.90 -5.41 5.09
N ALA A 116 -25.33 -4.74 6.16
CA ALA A 116 -26.29 -3.66 6.02
C ALA A 116 -25.68 -2.66 5.03
N ALA A 117 -26.43 -2.32 3.97
CA ALA A 117 -26.00 -1.26 3.06
C ALA A 117 -25.58 -0.06 3.92
N PRO A 118 -24.40 0.54 3.68
CA PRO A 118 -23.88 1.60 4.52
C PRO A 118 -25.00 2.59 4.75
N ALA A 119 -25.31 2.85 6.03
CA ALA A 119 -26.41 3.72 6.39
C ALA A 119 -26.21 5.03 5.63
N ARG A 120 -27.04 5.26 4.61
CA ARG A 120 -26.99 6.50 3.84
C ARG A 120 -27.20 7.58 4.87
N ASP A 121 -26.15 8.32 5.16
CA ASP A 121 -26.25 9.38 6.15
C ASP A 121 -27.34 10.34 5.65
N SER A 122 -28.48 10.27 6.33
CA SER A 122 -29.67 11.06 6.01
C SER A 122 -29.45 12.53 6.35
N THR A 123 -28.38 12.86 7.07
CA THR A 123 -27.84 14.20 7.17
C THR A 123 -27.07 14.53 5.89
N ARG A 124 -27.82 14.62 4.79
CA ARG A 124 -27.31 15.06 3.48
C ARG A 124 -26.73 16.46 3.69
N ALA A 125 -25.40 16.55 3.82
CA ALA A 125 -24.73 17.84 3.86
C ALA A 125 -25.20 18.64 2.62
N PRO A 126 -25.72 19.87 2.79
CA PRO A 126 -26.39 20.59 1.71
C PRO A 126 -25.49 20.89 0.50
N ASP A 127 -24.16 20.82 0.67
CA ASP A 127 -23.16 21.19 -0.35
C ASP A 127 -22.29 20.01 -0.80
N ARG A 128 -22.88 18.87 -1.19
CA ARG A 128 -22.12 17.83 -1.92
C ARG A 128 -21.68 18.36 -3.28
N PRO A 129 -20.46 18.05 -3.76
CA PRO A 129 -20.01 18.48 -5.08
C PRO A 129 -20.91 17.88 -6.17
N ALA A 130 -21.21 18.67 -7.22
CA ALA A 130 -22.03 18.19 -8.34
C ALA A 130 -21.34 17.09 -9.16
N SER A 131 -20.00 17.11 -9.19
CA SER A 131 -19.15 16.13 -9.85
C SER A 131 -17.82 16.01 -9.12
N VAL A 132 -17.21 14.82 -9.15
CA VAL A 132 -15.84 14.60 -8.68
C VAL A 132 -14.97 14.16 -9.84
N VAL A 133 -13.82 14.82 -9.99
CA VAL A 133 -12.77 14.41 -10.93
C VAL A 133 -11.54 14.00 -10.12
N ILE A 134 -10.98 12.84 -10.45
CA ILE A 134 -9.78 12.28 -9.84
C ILE A 134 -8.70 12.20 -10.91
N VAL A 135 -7.56 12.85 -10.70
CA VAL A 135 -6.42 12.83 -11.62
C VAL A 135 -5.39 11.83 -11.12
N GLY A 136 -5.31 10.67 -11.78
CA GLY A 136 -4.44 9.55 -11.44
C GLY A 136 -5.22 8.28 -11.05
N GLY A 137 -5.03 7.20 -11.80
CA GLY A 137 -5.60 5.87 -11.57
C GLY A 137 -4.74 4.95 -10.69
N GLY A 138 -3.97 5.51 -9.74
CA GLY A 138 -3.17 4.72 -8.79
C GLY A 138 -3.93 4.41 -7.49
N ALA A 139 -3.24 3.81 -6.52
CA ALA A 139 -3.82 3.38 -5.22
C ALA A 139 -4.70 4.44 -4.53
N ALA A 140 -4.23 5.70 -4.47
CA ALA A 140 -4.98 6.78 -3.85
C ALA A 140 -6.25 7.16 -4.63
N GLY A 141 -6.16 7.22 -5.96
CA GLY A 141 -7.29 7.59 -6.81
C GLY A 141 -8.38 6.52 -6.83
N ASP A 142 -7.98 5.26 -6.93
CA ASP A 142 -8.89 4.11 -6.89
C ASP A 142 -9.62 4.01 -5.53
N ALA A 143 -8.86 4.04 -4.43
CA ALA A 143 -9.43 4.00 -3.09
C ALA A 143 -10.37 5.17 -2.80
N ALA A 144 -10.09 6.36 -3.36
CA ALA A 144 -10.99 7.51 -3.27
C ALA A 144 -12.28 7.29 -4.08
N ALA A 145 -12.17 6.81 -5.32
CA ALA A 145 -13.33 6.55 -6.18
C ALA A 145 -14.28 5.52 -5.56
N GLU A 146 -13.75 4.44 -5.00
CA GLU A 146 -14.53 3.46 -4.26
C GLU A 146 -15.15 4.05 -2.99
N MET A 147 -14.38 4.79 -2.20
CA MET A 147 -14.88 5.36 -0.95
C MET A 147 -16.01 6.36 -1.17
N LEU A 148 -15.96 7.16 -2.25
CA LEU A 148 -17.08 8.03 -2.63
C LEU A 148 -18.37 7.21 -2.81
N ARG A 149 -18.32 6.06 -3.48
CA ARG A 149 -19.50 5.20 -3.64
C ARG A 149 -19.95 4.55 -2.34
N ARG A 150 -19.03 4.13 -1.48
CA ARG A 150 -19.34 3.62 -0.14
C ARG A 150 -20.03 4.65 0.74
N GLU A 151 -19.60 5.90 0.69
CA GLU A 151 -20.23 7.02 1.40
C GLU A 151 -21.58 7.46 0.79
N GLY A 152 -22.08 6.72 -0.21
CA GLY A 152 -23.36 6.99 -0.85
C GLY A 152 -23.37 8.26 -1.70
N TYR A 153 -22.22 8.67 -2.24
CA TYR A 153 -22.17 9.71 -3.26
C TYR A 153 -22.80 9.19 -4.55
N ASP A 154 -23.82 9.90 -5.03
CA ASP A 154 -24.64 9.56 -6.19
C ASP A 154 -24.27 10.36 -7.45
N GLY A 155 -23.47 11.43 -7.30
CA GLY A 155 -23.00 12.26 -8.41
C GLY A 155 -21.94 11.56 -9.30
N SER A 156 -21.55 12.24 -10.38
CA SER A 156 -20.58 11.70 -11.32
C SER A 156 -19.18 11.61 -10.71
N ILE A 157 -18.49 10.50 -10.97
CA ILE A 157 -17.07 10.30 -10.64
C ILE A 157 -16.34 9.98 -11.93
N THR A 158 -15.33 10.77 -12.27
CA THR A 158 -14.42 10.50 -13.39
C THR A 158 -12.99 10.35 -12.89
N VAL A 159 -12.37 9.22 -13.17
CA VAL A 159 -10.94 8.97 -12.93
C VAL A 159 -10.20 9.15 -14.25
N LEU A 160 -9.30 10.12 -14.32
CA LEU A 160 -8.47 10.42 -15.48
C LEU A 160 -7.09 9.80 -15.25
N SER A 161 -6.81 8.69 -15.93
CA SER A 161 -5.55 7.97 -15.84
C SER A 161 -4.70 8.21 -17.08
N ALA A 162 -3.42 8.54 -16.88
CA ALA A 162 -2.45 8.58 -17.97
C ALA A 162 -2.03 7.17 -18.43
N ASP A 163 -2.28 6.15 -17.61
CA ASP A 163 -1.95 4.75 -17.91
C ASP A 163 -2.94 4.18 -18.94
N ASP A 164 -2.50 3.17 -19.68
CA ASP A 164 -3.28 2.42 -20.68
C ASP A 164 -4.15 1.31 -20.08
N SER A 165 -4.11 1.16 -18.77
CA SER A 165 -4.68 0.05 -18.02
C SER A 165 -5.45 0.54 -16.79
N LEU A 166 -6.40 -0.28 -16.34
CA LEU A 166 -7.13 -0.04 -15.09
C LEU A 166 -6.18 0.01 -13.88
N PRO A 167 -6.59 0.64 -12.76
CA PRO A 167 -5.82 0.65 -11.54
C PRO A 167 -5.29 -0.75 -11.17
N CYS A 168 -4.00 -0.80 -10.89
CA CYS A 168 -3.27 -2.05 -10.68
C CYS A 168 -2.53 -2.09 -9.34
N ASP A 169 -2.32 -3.31 -8.85
CA ASP A 169 -1.54 -3.67 -7.68
C ASP A 169 -0.05 -3.46 -7.95
N ARG A 170 0.45 -2.27 -7.60
CA ARG A 170 1.86 -1.91 -7.78
C ARG A 170 2.82 -2.74 -6.92
N PRO A 171 2.51 -3.09 -5.65
CA PRO A 171 3.35 -3.99 -4.87
C PRO A 171 3.65 -5.33 -5.55
N ASN A 172 2.68 -5.93 -6.23
CA ASN A 172 2.90 -7.21 -6.91
C ASN A 172 3.80 -7.09 -8.16
N LEU A 173 3.93 -5.90 -8.76
CA LEU A 173 4.74 -5.70 -9.97
C LEU A 173 6.24 -5.98 -9.79
N SER A 174 6.79 -5.78 -8.57
CA SER A 174 8.19 -6.12 -8.23
C SER A 174 8.34 -7.46 -7.52
N LYS A 175 7.23 -8.10 -7.14
CA LYS A 175 7.17 -9.33 -6.34
C LYS A 175 6.65 -10.50 -7.17
N ASN A 176 5.58 -11.17 -6.73
CA ASN A 176 5.08 -12.43 -7.29
C ASN A 176 4.83 -12.39 -8.81
N TYR A 177 4.36 -11.25 -9.35
CA TYR A 177 4.15 -11.13 -10.79
C TYR A 177 5.47 -11.17 -11.56
N LEU A 178 6.46 -10.36 -11.14
CA LEU A 178 7.79 -10.40 -11.73
C LEU A 178 8.54 -11.69 -11.39
N ALA A 179 8.27 -12.35 -10.26
CA ALA A 179 8.84 -13.66 -9.96
C ALA A 179 8.25 -14.75 -10.87
N GLY A 180 7.04 -14.54 -11.41
CA GLY A 180 6.34 -15.50 -12.27
C GLY A 180 5.47 -16.49 -11.50
N SER A 181 5.24 -16.25 -10.21
CA SER A 181 4.38 -17.05 -9.33
C SER A 181 2.94 -16.52 -9.26
N ALA A 182 2.70 -15.25 -9.61
CA ALA A 182 1.35 -14.69 -9.74
C ALA A 182 0.96 -14.53 -11.22
N PRO A 183 -0.25 -14.95 -11.62
CA PRO A 183 -0.77 -14.69 -12.96
C PRO A 183 -1.18 -13.22 -13.13
N GLU A 184 -1.27 -12.77 -14.39
CA GLU A 184 -1.52 -11.37 -14.73
C GLU A 184 -2.93 -10.87 -14.32
N ASP A 185 -3.91 -11.77 -14.28
CA ASP A 185 -5.28 -11.45 -13.87
C ASP A 185 -5.39 -11.01 -12.40
N TRP A 186 -4.38 -11.28 -11.56
CA TRP A 186 -4.30 -10.80 -10.18
C TRP A 186 -3.90 -9.34 -10.06
N ILE A 187 -3.40 -8.72 -11.14
CA ILE A 187 -2.77 -7.39 -11.07
C ILE A 187 -3.78 -6.25 -11.11
N ALA A 188 -4.94 -6.44 -11.73
CA ALA A 188 -6.00 -5.44 -11.69
C ALA A 188 -6.61 -5.38 -10.28
N LEU A 189 -6.74 -4.18 -9.70
CA LEU A 189 -7.38 -4.02 -8.38
C LEU A 189 -8.87 -4.39 -8.43
N ARG A 190 -9.51 -4.10 -9.57
CA ARG A 190 -10.92 -4.34 -9.85
C ARG A 190 -11.13 -4.71 -11.30
N SER A 191 -12.19 -5.48 -11.56
CA SER A 191 -12.64 -5.76 -12.92
C SER A 191 -13.21 -4.51 -13.59
N ALA A 192 -13.22 -4.48 -14.92
CA ALA A 192 -13.92 -3.43 -15.67
C ALA A 192 -15.42 -3.37 -15.33
N GLU A 193 -16.01 -4.53 -15.03
CA GLU A 193 -17.41 -4.66 -14.64
C GLU A 193 -17.72 -3.92 -13.34
N PHE A 194 -16.85 -4.07 -12.32
CA PHE A 194 -16.99 -3.37 -11.06
C PHE A 194 -17.12 -1.85 -11.26
N TYR A 195 -16.25 -1.22 -12.06
CA TYR A 195 -16.33 0.23 -12.28
C TYR A 195 -17.63 0.64 -12.97
N ARG A 196 -18.14 -0.17 -13.93
CA ARG A 196 -19.44 0.09 -14.57
C ARG A 196 -20.59 -0.01 -13.58
N GLU A 197 -20.64 -1.06 -12.77
CA GLU A 197 -21.67 -1.27 -11.75
C GLU A 197 -21.65 -0.16 -10.69
N GLN A 198 -20.45 0.26 -10.29
CA GLN A 198 -20.24 1.37 -9.37
C GLN A 198 -20.42 2.74 -10.04
N ARG A 199 -20.69 2.83 -11.35
CA ARG A 199 -20.82 4.08 -12.11
C ARG A 199 -19.61 5.01 -11.94
N ILE A 200 -18.41 4.45 -11.99
CA ILE A 200 -17.13 5.18 -11.96
C ILE A 200 -16.60 5.20 -13.39
N ASP A 201 -16.49 6.39 -13.97
CA ASP A 201 -15.96 6.57 -15.33
C ASP A 201 -14.43 6.62 -15.30
N VAL A 202 -13.77 5.50 -15.59
CA VAL A 202 -12.31 5.42 -15.67
C VAL A 202 -11.88 5.67 -17.11
N LYS A 203 -11.28 6.83 -17.37
CA LYS A 203 -10.71 7.19 -18.67
C LYS A 203 -9.22 6.89 -18.69
N LEU A 204 -8.83 5.93 -19.52
CA LEU A 204 -7.44 5.54 -19.76
C LEU A 204 -6.82 6.38 -20.86
N ASN A 205 -5.49 6.46 -20.91
CA ASN A 205 -4.74 7.33 -21.83
C ASN A 205 -5.18 8.81 -21.77
N ALA A 206 -5.79 9.22 -20.66
CA ALA A 206 -6.38 10.55 -20.45
C ALA A 206 -5.44 11.39 -19.59
N ARG A 207 -4.28 11.78 -20.15
CA ARG A 207 -3.32 12.63 -19.47
C ARG A 207 -3.85 14.06 -19.32
N VAL A 208 -4.03 14.49 -18.08
CA VAL A 208 -4.29 15.89 -17.74
C VAL A 208 -3.03 16.72 -17.98
N THR A 209 -3.17 17.85 -18.65
CA THR A 209 -2.07 18.76 -19.01
C THR A 209 -2.18 20.11 -18.32
N ARG A 210 -3.37 20.51 -17.85
CA ARG A 210 -3.57 21.78 -17.15
C ARG A 210 -4.76 21.71 -16.19
N ILE A 211 -4.69 22.46 -15.09
CA ILE A 211 -5.79 22.67 -14.14
C ILE A 211 -6.10 24.17 -14.12
N ASP A 212 -7.38 24.53 -14.26
CA ASP A 212 -7.90 25.88 -14.05
C ASP A 212 -8.74 25.88 -12.77
N THR A 213 -8.15 26.32 -11.66
CA THR A 213 -8.80 26.34 -10.34
C THR A 213 -9.90 27.41 -10.25
N ALA A 214 -9.76 28.52 -10.99
CA ALA A 214 -10.76 29.58 -11.04
C ALA A 214 -12.04 29.14 -11.76
N LYS A 215 -11.88 28.45 -12.90
CA LYS A 215 -13.01 27.90 -13.68
C LYS A 215 -13.45 26.51 -13.24
N ARG A 216 -12.72 25.89 -12.29
CA ARG A 216 -12.92 24.51 -11.83
C ARG A 216 -12.96 23.49 -12.98
N LYS A 217 -11.92 23.51 -13.81
CA LYS A 217 -11.75 22.60 -14.95
C LYS A 217 -10.37 21.96 -14.97
N VAL A 218 -10.30 20.75 -15.52
CA VAL A 218 -9.04 20.12 -15.95
C VAL A 218 -9.08 19.92 -17.46
N MET A 219 -7.93 20.08 -18.11
CA MET A 219 -7.77 19.94 -19.56
C MET A 219 -6.89 18.74 -19.86
N LEU A 220 -7.27 17.97 -20.88
CA LEU A 220 -6.55 16.80 -21.36
C LEU A 220 -5.60 17.16 -22.51
N GLY A 221 -4.66 16.26 -22.81
CA GLY A 221 -3.71 16.41 -23.91
C GLY A 221 -4.35 16.47 -25.31
N ASP A 222 -5.57 15.94 -25.47
CA ASP A 222 -6.34 16.00 -26.71
C ASP A 222 -7.16 17.29 -26.87
N GLY A 223 -7.07 18.21 -25.90
CA GLY A 223 -7.79 19.49 -25.88
C GLY A 223 -9.19 19.42 -25.28
N SER A 224 -9.71 18.24 -24.92
CA SER A 224 -10.97 18.12 -24.19
C SER A 224 -10.83 18.61 -22.74
N ASP A 225 -11.95 18.99 -22.12
CA ASP A 225 -11.99 19.46 -20.74
C ASP A 225 -13.05 18.76 -19.88
N HIS A 226 -12.82 18.81 -18.57
CA HIS A 226 -13.69 18.23 -17.55
C HIS A 226 -13.91 19.23 -16.43
N ALA A 227 -15.16 19.66 -16.22
CA ALA A 227 -15.54 20.48 -15.07
C ALA A 227 -15.69 19.63 -13.81
N TYR A 228 -15.35 20.20 -12.65
CA TYR A 228 -15.44 19.51 -11.36
C TYR A 228 -16.13 20.33 -10.28
N GLY A 229 -16.91 19.66 -9.43
CA GLY A 229 -17.36 20.20 -8.14
C GLY A 229 -16.26 20.06 -7.08
N ALA A 230 -15.56 18.92 -7.06
CA ALA A 230 -14.34 18.68 -6.29
C ALA A 230 -13.29 17.93 -7.13
N LEU A 231 -12.02 18.21 -6.87
CA LEU A 231 -10.87 17.64 -7.60
C LEU A 231 -9.93 16.90 -6.65
N LEU A 232 -9.53 15.69 -7.00
CA LEU A 232 -8.43 14.98 -6.35
C LEU A 232 -7.19 14.93 -7.25
N LEU A 233 -6.05 15.36 -6.74
CA LEU A 233 -4.74 15.13 -7.35
C LEU A 233 -4.10 13.89 -6.72
N ALA A 234 -4.11 12.78 -7.46
CA ALA A 234 -3.54 11.49 -7.09
C ALA A 234 -2.48 11.05 -8.12
N THR A 235 -1.71 11.99 -8.67
CA THR A 235 -0.72 11.73 -9.74
C THR A 235 0.51 10.96 -9.23
N GLY A 236 0.69 10.89 -7.92
CA GLY A 236 1.77 10.12 -7.29
C GLY A 236 3.16 10.65 -7.64
N ALA A 237 4.01 9.76 -8.13
CA ALA A 237 5.42 10.02 -8.42
C ALA A 237 5.89 9.29 -9.68
N GLU A 238 6.92 9.85 -10.34
CA GLU A 238 7.53 9.35 -11.58
C GLU A 238 8.96 8.85 -11.33
N PRO A 239 9.42 7.78 -12.00
CA PRO A 239 10.79 7.31 -11.89
C PRO A 239 11.82 8.37 -12.29
N VAL A 240 12.89 8.49 -11.50
CA VAL A 240 14.04 9.31 -11.87
C VAL A 240 14.73 8.67 -13.08
N GLN A 241 14.80 9.41 -14.19
CA GLN A 241 15.49 8.97 -15.39
C GLN A 241 17.00 8.92 -15.19
N LEU A 242 17.63 7.83 -15.61
CA LEU A 242 19.07 7.62 -15.59
C LEU A 242 19.72 8.40 -16.74
N GLY A 243 20.56 9.38 -16.41
CA GLY A 243 21.26 10.21 -17.39
C GLY A 243 22.65 9.71 -17.74
N VAL A 244 22.75 8.55 -18.40
CA VAL A 244 24.04 8.00 -18.90
C VAL A 244 23.90 7.57 -20.37
N PRO A 245 24.99 7.53 -21.16
CA PRO A 245 24.94 6.99 -22.52
C PRO A 245 24.34 5.58 -22.54
N GLY A 246 23.36 5.35 -23.42
CA GLY A 246 22.67 4.07 -23.61
C GLY A 246 21.56 3.75 -22.59
N ALA A 247 21.16 4.70 -21.74
CA ALA A 247 20.03 4.53 -20.82
C ALA A 247 18.66 4.37 -21.51
N ASP A 248 18.58 4.67 -22.81
CA ASP A 248 17.42 4.56 -23.69
C ASP A 248 17.42 3.27 -24.56
N LEU A 249 18.39 2.38 -24.34
CA LEU A 249 18.47 1.13 -25.10
C LEU A 249 17.28 0.20 -24.79
N PRO A 250 16.78 -0.61 -25.75
CA PRO A 250 15.54 -1.38 -25.59
C PRO A 250 15.52 -2.42 -24.46
N HIS A 251 16.69 -2.84 -23.96
CA HIS A 251 16.82 -3.79 -22.84
C HIS A 251 16.96 -3.08 -21.48
N VAL A 252 16.82 -1.75 -21.43
CA VAL A 252 16.79 -0.96 -20.20
C VAL A 252 15.34 -0.69 -19.83
N HIS A 253 14.93 -1.17 -18.66
CA HIS A 253 13.57 -1.07 -18.17
C HIS A 253 13.49 -0.29 -16.86
N TYR A 254 12.38 0.41 -16.67
CA TYR A 254 11.94 0.90 -15.36
C TYR A 254 10.80 0.00 -14.86
N LEU A 255 10.36 0.21 -13.63
CA LEU A 255 9.21 -0.52 -13.08
C LEU A 255 8.34 0.43 -12.25
N ARG A 256 7.23 0.89 -12.84
CA ARG A 256 6.26 1.75 -12.15
C ARG A 256 4.82 1.48 -12.57
N THR A 257 4.60 1.33 -13.87
CA THR A 257 3.28 1.07 -14.47
C THR A 257 3.11 -0.43 -14.77
N TRP A 258 1.87 -0.84 -15.04
CA TRP A 258 1.63 -2.22 -15.50
C TRP A 258 2.28 -2.47 -16.86
N ALA A 259 2.28 -1.47 -17.75
CA ALA A 259 2.98 -1.54 -19.04
C ALA A 259 4.49 -1.79 -18.85
N ASP A 260 5.13 -1.09 -17.91
CA ASP A 260 6.54 -1.35 -17.56
C ASP A 260 6.75 -2.79 -17.10
N SER A 261 5.86 -3.28 -16.23
CA SER A 261 5.95 -4.64 -15.68
C SER A 261 5.74 -5.71 -16.76
N ARG A 262 4.83 -5.51 -17.72
CA ARG A 262 4.65 -6.40 -18.88
C ARG A 262 5.92 -6.44 -19.75
N ALA A 263 6.48 -5.27 -20.05
CA ALA A 263 7.70 -5.17 -20.84
C ALA A 263 8.87 -5.86 -20.12
N LEU A 264 9.03 -5.63 -18.83
CA LEU A 264 10.05 -6.27 -18.00
C LEU A 264 9.86 -7.79 -17.92
N ASN A 265 8.63 -8.28 -17.73
CA ASN A 265 8.32 -9.71 -17.72
C ASN A 265 8.68 -10.38 -19.05
N ALA A 266 8.35 -9.75 -20.18
CA ALA A 266 8.68 -10.25 -21.51
C ALA A 266 10.20 -10.30 -21.76
N ALA A 267 10.95 -9.32 -21.25
CA ALA A 267 12.41 -9.30 -21.31
C ALA A 267 13.03 -10.36 -20.37
N ALA A 268 12.54 -10.47 -19.13
CA ALA A 268 13.00 -11.42 -18.13
C ALA A 268 12.82 -12.87 -18.60
N ALA A 269 11.77 -13.19 -19.36
CA ALA A 269 11.55 -14.53 -19.93
C ALA A 269 12.66 -15.01 -20.88
N LYS A 270 13.50 -14.11 -21.39
CA LYS A 270 14.59 -14.40 -22.33
C LYS A 270 15.98 -14.09 -21.76
N ALA A 271 16.02 -13.38 -20.63
CA ALA A 271 17.24 -12.90 -20.02
C ALA A 271 18.01 -14.05 -19.35
N ARG A 272 19.33 -13.93 -19.31
CA ARG A 272 20.21 -14.80 -18.53
C ARG A 272 20.97 -14.04 -17.46
N ARG A 273 21.19 -12.74 -17.68
CA ARG A 273 22.00 -11.88 -16.81
C ARG A 273 21.40 -10.48 -16.73
N ALA A 274 21.02 -10.06 -15.54
CA ALA A 274 20.46 -8.75 -15.29
C ALA A 274 21.40 -7.87 -14.46
N VAL A 275 21.41 -6.57 -14.76
CA VAL A 275 21.95 -5.53 -13.88
C VAL A 275 20.80 -4.69 -13.35
N VAL A 276 20.63 -4.64 -12.04
CA VAL A 276 19.70 -3.74 -11.36
C VAL A 276 20.47 -2.51 -10.88
N ILE A 277 20.10 -1.33 -11.36
CA ILE A 277 20.72 -0.06 -10.99
C ILE A 277 19.85 0.59 -9.91
N GLY A 278 20.30 0.52 -8.66
CA GLY A 278 19.58 0.98 -7.47
C GLY A 278 19.41 -0.14 -6.44
N ALA A 279 19.85 0.12 -5.21
CA ALA A 279 19.83 -0.86 -4.10
C ALA A 279 18.83 -0.46 -2.99
N SER A 280 17.66 0.04 -3.38
CA SER A 280 16.53 0.36 -2.50
C SER A 280 15.51 -0.80 -2.46
N PHE A 281 14.36 -0.63 -1.78
CA PHE A 281 13.35 -1.69 -1.63
C PHE A 281 12.95 -2.31 -2.97
N ILE A 282 12.50 -1.50 -3.92
CA ILE A 282 12.06 -1.99 -5.23
C ILE A 282 13.22 -2.64 -5.99
N GLY A 283 14.43 -2.07 -5.93
CA GLY A 283 15.60 -2.64 -6.61
C GLY A 283 15.96 -4.02 -6.07
N LEU A 284 15.93 -4.20 -4.75
CA LEU A 284 16.20 -5.48 -4.10
C LEU A 284 15.05 -6.48 -4.33
N GLU A 285 13.79 -6.06 -4.31
CA GLU A 285 12.65 -6.91 -4.68
C GLU A 285 12.74 -7.40 -6.13
N VAL A 286 13.09 -6.52 -7.06
CA VAL A 286 13.36 -6.90 -8.46
C VAL A 286 14.51 -7.90 -8.54
N ALA A 287 15.61 -7.67 -7.81
CA ALA A 287 16.73 -8.62 -7.79
C ALA A 287 16.28 -10.00 -7.29
N ALA A 288 15.48 -10.05 -6.22
CA ALA A 288 14.93 -11.29 -5.69
C ALA A 288 14.01 -12.00 -6.69
N SER A 289 13.08 -11.28 -7.30
CA SER A 289 12.16 -11.82 -8.32
C SER A 289 12.90 -12.34 -9.57
N LEU A 290 13.96 -11.67 -10.02
CA LEU A 290 14.78 -12.15 -11.15
C LEU A 290 15.59 -13.40 -10.75
N ARG A 291 16.11 -13.47 -9.52
CA ARG A 291 16.78 -14.69 -9.01
C ARG A 291 15.83 -15.87 -8.92
N ALA A 292 14.56 -15.66 -8.56
CA ALA A 292 13.53 -16.70 -8.58
C ALA A 292 13.26 -17.28 -9.98
N ARG A 293 13.72 -16.59 -11.03
CA ARG A 293 13.69 -17.05 -12.44
C ARG A 293 15.04 -17.57 -12.95
N ASP A 294 15.96 -17.89 -12.05
CA ASP A 294 17.32 -18.37 -12.37
C ASP A 294 18.19 -17.39 -13.19
N ILE A 295 17.81 -16.11 -13.27
CA ILE A 295 18.59 -15.07 -13.96
C ILE A 295 19.76 -14.67 -13.05
N ALA A 296 21.00 -14.61 -13.56
CA ALA A 296 22.12 -14.09 -12.77
C ALA A 296 21.97 -12.57 -12.56
N VAL A 297 22.12 -12.07 -11.33
CA VAL A 297 21.83 -10.67 -11.01
C VAL A 297 23.03 -9.96 -10.41
N HIS A 298 23.35 -8.81 -10.98
CA HIS A 298 24.20 -7.79 -10.38
C HIS A 298 23.31 -6.65 -9.87
N VAL A 299 23.58 -6.12 -8.67
CA VAL A 299 22.94 -4.91 -8.15
C VAL A 299 24.02 -3.83 -8.01
N VAL A 300 23.78 -2.64 -8.56
CA VAL A 300 24.68 -1.49 -8.46
C VAL A 300 24.02 -0.42 -7.60
N GLY A 301 24.66 -0.05 -6.49
CA GLY A 301 24.15 0.94 -5.55
C GLY A 301 25.22 1.97 -5.17
N ARG A 302 24.83 3.25 -5.12
CA ARG A 302 25.74 4.33 -4.68
C ARG A 302 26.04 4.27 -3.18
N GLU A 303 25.17 3.64 -2.41
CA GLU A 303 25.30 3.53 -0.96
C GLU A 303 26.35 2.48 -0.62
N THR A 304 27.10 2.68 0.46
CA THR A 304 28.07 1.72 0.98
C THR A 304 27.43 0.68 1.91
N VAL A 305 26.27 1.01 2.48
CA VAL A 305 25.45 0.14 3.32
C VAL A 305 24.01 0.21 2.82
N LEU A 306 23.37 -0.95 2.63
CA LEU A 306 21.99 -1.01 2.16
C LEU A 306 21.04 -0.34 3.16
N MET A 307 20.19 0.57 2.68
CA MET A 307 19.08 1.14 3.46
C MET A 307 19.46 1.75 4.81
N GLU A 308 20.73 2.13 5.02
CA GLU A 308 21.24 2.57 6.34
C GLU A 308 20.40 3.72 6.92
N ARG A 309 20.04 4.69 6.09
CA ARG A 309 19.23 5.85 6.50
C ARG A 309 17.81 5.51 6.93
N VAL A 310 17.29 4.36 6.50
CA VAL A 310 15.88 3.96 6.73
C VAL A 310 15.79 2.87 7.80
N LEU A 311 16.66 1.86 7.72
CA LEU A 311 16.60 0.66 8.55
C LEU A 311 17.77 0.53 9.53
N GLY A 312 18.82 1.33 9.39
CA GLY A 312 20.05 1.23 10.17
C GLY A 312 21.06 0.24 9.58
N ALA A 313 22.32 0.37 10.01
CA ALA A 313 23.44 -0.38 9.45
C ALA A 313 23.33 -1.91 9.66
N GLU A 314 22.81 -2.36 10.79
CA GLU A 314 22.69 -3.80 11.11
C GLU A 314 21.69 -4.51 10.19
N VAL A 315 20.52 -3.90 9.95
CA VAL A 315 19.54 -4.43 9.00
C VAL A 315 20.09 -4.38 7.57
N GLY A 316 20.80 -3.30 7.22
CA GLY A 316 21.48 -3.18 5.94
C GLY A 316 22.51 -4.30 5.68
N ALA A 317 23.32 -4.61 6.67
CA ALA A 317 24.31 -5.69 6.60
C ALA A 317 23.64 -7.07 6.49
N PHE A 318 22.53 -7.29 7.21
CA PHE A 318 21.74 -8.51 7.08
C PHE A 318 21.16 -8.67 5.66
N LEU A 319 20.56 -7.62 5.10
CA LEU A 319 20.02 -7.63 3.74
C LEU A 319 21.11 -7.89 2.70
N LEU A 320 22.32 -7.33 2.90
CA LEU A 320 23.46 -7.59 2.03
C LEU A 320 23.77 -9.10 2.00
N GLY A 321 23.91 -9.73 3.17
CA GLY A 321 24.15 -11.16 3.28
C GLY A 321 23.01 -12.00 2.70
N LEU A 322 21.75 -11.60 2.94
CA LEU A 322 20.57 -12.27 2.40
C LEU A 322 20.61 -12.36 0.87
N HIS A 323 20.90 -11.25 0.19
CA HIS A 323 20.97 -11.20 -1.27
C HIS A 323 22.19 -11.96 -1.82
N GLN A 324 23.34 -11.85 -1.17
CA GLN A 324 24.54 -12.60 -1.53
C GLN A 324 24.33 -14.12 -1.42
N ASN A 325 23.65 -14.58 -0.36
CA ASN A 325 23.31 -15.99 -0.17
C ASN A 325 22.36 -16.52 -1.26
N HIS A 326 21.57 -15.65 -1.88
CA HIS A 326 20.72 -15.98 -3.03
C HIS A 326 21.41 -15.79 -4.39
N GLY A 327 22.73 -15.55 -4.40
CA GLY A 327 23.56 -15.48 -5.60
C GLY A 327 23.54 -14.12 -6.31
N VAL A 328 23.10 -13.05 -5.64
CA VAL A 328 23.21 -11.68 -6.15
C VAL A 328 24.62 -11.16 -5.93
N THR A 329 25.23 -10.57 -6.96
CA THR A 329 26.50 -9.84 -6.82
C THR A 329 26.23 -8.36 -6.61
N LEU A 330 26.53 -7.82 -5.42
CA LEU A 330 26.30 -6.40 -5.11
C LEU A 330 27.56 -5.56 -5.29
N HIS A 331 27.40 -4.44 -6.00
CA HIS A 331 28.39 -3.42 -6.30
C HIS A 331 27.98 -2.14 -5.55
N LEU A 332 28.33 -2.07 -4.26
CA LEU A 332 28.03 -0.95 -3.37
C LEU A 332 29.10 0.14 -3.46
N GLY A 333 28.74 1.39 -3.15
CA GLY A 333 29.62 2.55 -3.36
C GLY A 333 29.95 2.80 -4.84
N ALA A 334 29.15 2.26 -5.77
CA ALA A 334 29.41 2.28 -7.19
C ALA A 334 28.31 3.00 -7.98
N THR A 335 28.67 3.52 -9.15
CA THR A 335 27.74 4.16 -10.09
C THR A 335 28.01 3.71 -11.52
N VAL A 336 27.00 3.82 -12.38
CA VAL A 336 27.09 3.46 -13.81
C VAL A 336 27.61 4.65 -14.62
N ALA A 337 28.55 4.39 -15.52
CA ALA A 337 29.08 5.36 -16.48
C ALA A 337 28.38 5.31 -17.84
N SER A 338 28.06 4.10 -18.33
CA SER A 338 27.37 3.90 -19.60
C SER A 338 26.75 2.51 -19.71
N ILE A 339 25.78 2.36 -20.60
CA ILE A 339 25.14 1.10 -20.95
C ILE A 339 25.39 0.83 -22.44
N ALA A 340 25.86 -0.37 -22.75
CA ALA A 340 26.03 -0.85 -24.11
C ALA A 340 25.15 -2.09 -24.34
N LYS A 341 25.05 -2.54 -25.59
CA LYS A 341 24.41 -3.82 -25.89
C LYS A 341 25.24 -4.94 -25.24
N GLY A 342 24.65 -5.63 -24.26
CA GLY A 342 25.30 -6.76 -23.60
C GLY A 342 26.13 -6.42 -22.35
N ALA A 343 26.26 -5.14 -21.97
CA ALA A 343 27.08 -4.76 -20.82
C ALA A 343 26.70 -3.41 -20.19
N VAL A 344 26.96 -3.27 -18.89
CA VAL A 344 26.93 -2.02 -18.12
C VAL A 344 28.34 -1.71 -17.64
N THR A 345 28.85 -0.51 -17.91
CA THR A 345 30.17 -0.06 -17.45
C THR A 345 30.01 0.82 -16.21
N LEU A 346 30.72 0.48 -15.14
CA LEU A 346 30.78 1.27 -13.92
C LEU A 346 31.76 2.44 -14.06
N THR A 347 31.63 3.45 -13.21
CA THR A 347 32.57 4.59 -13.16
C THR A 347 33.99 4.20 -12.74
N SER A 348 34.17 3.02 -12.15
CA SER A 348 35.49 2.42 -11.89
C SER A 348 36.19 1.90 -13.16
N GLY A 349 35.45 1.75 -14.27
CA GLY A 349 35.91 1.09 -15.49
C GLY A 349 35.58 -0.40 -15.57
N GLU A 350 35.06 -1.00 -14.50
CA GLU A 350 34.56 -2.38 -14.53
C GLU A 350 33.37 -2.52 -15.49
N SER A 351 33.32 -3.65 -16.21
CA SER A 351 32.25 -3.95 -17.16
C SER A 351 31.48 -5.19 -16.71
N LEU A 352 30.18 -5.01 -16.48
CA LEU A 352 29.25 -6.06 -16.05
C LEU A 352 28.47 -6.57 -17.26
N ALA A 353 28.64 -7.83 -17.63
CA ALA A 353 27.94 -8.41 -18.78
C ALA A 353 26.47 -8.73 -18.44
N CYS A 354 25.53 -8.21 -19.23
CA CYS A 354 24.09 -8.35 -19.00
C CYS A 354 23.26 -8.26 -20.29
N ASP A 355 22.15 -8.96 -20.36
CA ASP A 355 21.15 -8.88 -21.43
C ASP A 355 19.84 -8.21 -20.99
N LEU A 356 19.74 -7.85 -19.70
CA LEU A 356 18.64 -7.07 -19.12
C LEU A 356 19.20 -6.01 -18.16
N VAL A 357 18.66 -4.79 -18.19
CA VAL A 357 18.95 -3.74 -17.20
C VAL A 357 17.63 -3.26 -16.60
N VAL A 358 17.57 -3.15 -15.27
CA VAL A 358 16.42 -2.56 -14.56
C VAL A 358 16.89 -1.37 -13.74
N VAL A 359 16.23 -0.22 -13.89
CA VAL A 359 16.60 1.03 -13.23
C VAL A 359 15.60 1.37 -12.13
N GLY A 360 16.11 1.52 -10.90
CA GLY A 360 15.35 1.81 -9.68
C GLY A 360 16.09 2.80 -8.77
N ILE A 361 16.41 3.99 -9.29
CA ILE A 361 17.23 5.02 -8.61
C ILE A 361 16.40 6.09 -7.88
N GLY A 362 15.17 5.76 -7.51
CA GLY A 362 14.22 6.64 -6.82
C GLY A 362 13.17 7.26 -7.75
N VAL A 363 12.26 8.02 -7.15
CA VAL A 363 11.16 8.71 -7.84
C VAL A 363 11.15 10.20 -7.49
N ARG A 364 10.40 10.99 -8.26
CA ARG A 364 10.07 12.39 -7.93
C ARG A 364 8.55 12.55 -7.90
N PRO A 365 7.97 13.29 -6.94
CA PRO A 365 6.54 13.53 -6.92
C PRO A 365 6.10 14.27 -8.19
N ALA A 366 4.99 13.86 -8.79
CA ALA A 366 4.48 14.37 -10.06
C ALA A 366 3.71 15.70 -9.86
N ILE A 367 4.45 16.75 -9.49
CA ILE A 367 3.93 18.04 -9.03
C ILE A 367 3.67 19.08 -10.13
N GLY A 368 4.11 18.83 -11.36
CA GLY A 368 4.08 19.84 -12.43
C GLY A 368 2.69 20.44 -12.70
N LEU A 369 1.62 19.63 -12.62
CA LEU A 369 0.24 20.11 -12.76
C LEU A 369 -0.16 21.06 -11.62
N ALA A 370 0.22 20.74 -10.39
CA ALA A 370 -0.10 21.52 -9.21
C ALA A 370 0.68 22.84 -9.19
N GLU A 371 1.96 22.82 -9.57
CA GLU A 371 2.81 24.00 -9.73
C GLU A 371 2.21 24.98 -10.75
N GLN A 372 1.85 24.49 -11.94
CA GLN A 372 1.25 25.30 -12.99
C GLN A 372 -0.11 25.89 -12.60
N ALA A 373 -0.83 25.20 -11.71
CA ALA A 373 -2.11 25.64 -11.17
C ALA A 373 -1.98 26.64 -10.01
N GLY A 374 -0.74 26.98 -9.60
CA GLY A 374 -0.47 27.91 -8.51
C GLY A 374 -0.73 27.34 -7.11
N LEU A 375 -0.71 26.01 -6.96
CA LEU A 375 -0.86 25.37 -5.64
C LEU A 375 0.44 25.47 -4.83
N THR A 376 0.34 25.46 -3.51
CA THR A 376 1.51 25.48 -2.63
C THR A 376 2.28 24.17 -2.70
N ILE A 377 3.57 24.26 -3.00
CA ILE A 377 4.48 23.13 -3.13
C ILE A 377 5.57 23.20 -2.07
N ASP A 378 5.84 22.07 -1.43
CA ASP A 378 7.00 21.83 -0.59
C ASP A 378 7.37 20.36 -0.74
N ARG A 379 8.37 20.03 -1.57
CA ARG A 379 8.81 18.64 -1.83
C ARG A 379 7.63 17.67 -2.11
N GLY A 380 6.56 18.17 -2.72
CA GLY A 380 5.22 17.57 -2.80
C GLY A 380 4.13 18.66 -2.77
N VAL A 381 2.88 18.30 -3.04
CA VAL A 381 1.75 19.23 -2.89
C VAL A 381 1.40 19.36 -1.42
N SER A 382 1.51 20.58 -0.88
CA SER A 382 1.17 20.84 0.52
C SER A 382 -0.34 20.77 0.71
N VAL A 383 -0.76 20.02 1.72
CA VAL A 383 -2.17 19.89 2.11
C VAL A 383 -2.36 20.15 3.60
N ASP A 384 -3.58 20.54 3.98
CA ASP A 384 -3.98 20.63 5.37
C ASP A 384 -4.25 19.23 6.00
N ARG A 385 -4.66 19.21 7.26
CA ARG A 385 -5.02 17.97 7.98
C ARG A 385 -6.20 17.22 7.36
N TYR A 386 -6.96 17.84 6.46
CA TYR A 386 -8.10 17.25 5.74
C TYR A 386 -7.74 16.88 4.30
N LEU A 387 -6.44 16.92 3.95
CA LEU A 387 -5.89 16.65 2.62
C LEU A 387 -6.32 17.66 1.55
N GLN A 388 -6.84 18.83 1.95
CA GLN A 388 -7.17 19.92 1.03
C GLN A 388 -5.92 20.76 0.73
N THR A 389 -5.72 21.09 -0.55
CA THR A 389 -4.62 21.93 -1.02
C THR A 389 -4.86 23.41 -0.69
N SER A 390 -3.97 24.30 -1.13
CA SER A 390 -4.18 25.76 -1.03
C SER A 390 -5.36 26.29 -1.86
N ALA A 391 -5.95 25.48 -2.75
CA ALA A 391 -7.16 25.82 -3.50
C ALA A 391 -8.39 25.11 -2.91
N PRO A 392 -9.45 25.85 -2.52
CA PRO A 392 -10.68 25.26 -1.99
C PRO A 392 -11.34 24.28 -2.97
N GLY A 393 -11.73 23.11 -2.47
CA GLY A 393 -12.33 22.04 -3.28
C GLY A 393 -11.33 21.23 -4.13
N VAL A 394 -10.02 21.50 -3.99
CA VAL A 394 -8.94 20.70 -4.59
C VAL A 394 -8.16 20.01 -3.49
N TYR A 395 -8.01 18.69 -3.59
CA TYR A 395 -7.36 17.81 -2.63
C TYR A 395 -6.16 17.12 -3.27
N ALA A 396 -5.23 16.62 -2.46
CA ALA A 396 -4.13 15.77 -2.94
C ALA A 396 -3.93 14.57 -2.01
N ALA A 397 -3.63 13.39 -2.59
CA ALA A 397 -3.43 12.15 -1.84
C ALA A 397 -2.40 11.23 -2.51
N GLY A 398 -1.79 10.35 -1.72
CA GLY A 398 -0.74 9.42 -2.17
C GLY A 398 0.64 10.06 -2.21
N ASP A 399 1.55 9.48 -3.00
CA ASP A 399 2.97 9.85 -3.05
C ASP A 399 3.23 11.36 -3.31
N ILE A 400 2.26 12.09 -3.87
CA ILE A 400 2.36 13.51 -4.15
C ILE A 400 2.09 14.40 -2.92
N ALA A 401 1.29 13.92 -1.95
CA ALA A 401 0.75 14.74 -0.89
C ALA A 401 1.72 14.88 0.28
N ARG A 402 1.96 16.12 0.69
CA ARG A 402 2.73 16.45 1.88
C ARG A 402 1.82 17.03 2.94
N TRP A 403 1.59 16.28 4.01
CA TRP A 403 0.60 16.59 5.04
C TRP A 403 1.27 16.87 6.40
N PRO A 404 0.63 17.63 7.30
CA PRO A 404 1.13 17.84 8.65
C PRO A 404 1.01 16.55 9.47
N ASP A 405 2.13 15.86 9.69
CA ASP A 405 2.13 14.66 10.53
C ASP A 405 2.18 15.04 12.00
N ARG A 406 1.22 14.50 12.75
CA ARG A 406 1.10 14.76 14.18
C ARG A 406 2.12 13.97 14.99
N LEU A 407 2.65 12.86 14.47
CA LEU A 407 3.59 12.02 15.22
C LEU A 407 4.99 12.64 15.26
N SER A 408 5.44 13.26 14.17
CA SER A 408 6.70 13.99 14.12
C SER A 408 6.56 15.48 14.43
N GLY A 409 5.36 16.05 14.29
CA GLY A 409 5.10 17.49 14.39
C GLY A 409 5.58 18.29 13.17
N ALA A 410 6.15 17.61 12.16
CA ALA A 410 6.60 18.20 10.91
C ALA A 410 5.71 17.75 9.76
N PRO A 411 5.63 18.50 8.64
CA PRO A 411 4.96 17.97 7.48
C PRO A 411 5.85 16.95 6.77
N ILE A 412 5.27 15.80 6.43
CA ILE A 412 5.97 14.67 5.82
C ILE A 412 5.30 14.27 4.51
N ARG A 413 6.04 13.52 3.68
CA ARG A 413 5.54 12.89 2.46
C ARG A 413 6.05 11.46 2.42
N VAL A 414 5.15 10.52 2.20
CA VAL A 414 5.46 9.09 2.28
C VAL A 414 4.97 8.39 1.02
N GLU A 415 5.81 7.53 0.47
CA GLU A 415 5.60 6.83 -0.81
C GLU A 415 5.23 5.37 -0.56
N HIS A 416 4.11 5.14 0.14
CA HIS A 416 3.69 3.80 0.56
C HIS A 416 2.27 3.50 0.13
N TRP A 417 2.08 2.26 -0.33
CA TRP A 417 0.82 1.75 -0.87
C TRP A 417 -0.36 1.96 0.09
N VAL A 418 -0.21 1.53 1.35
CA VAL A 418 -1.26 1.65 2.37
C VAL A 418 -1.56 3.10 2.70
N VAL A 419 -0.53 3.96 2.82
CA VAL A 419 -0.72 5.39 3.07
C VAL A 419 -1.50 6.03 1.94
N ALA A 420 -1.17 5.72 0.68
CA ALA A 420 -1.85 6.27 -0.47
C ALA A 420 -3.34 5.91 -0.49
N GLN A 421 -3.68 4.64 -0.27
CA GLN A 421 -5.07 4.22 -0.22
C GLN A 421 -5.83 4.85 0.96
N ARG A 422 -5.23 4.89 2.16
CA ARG A 422 -5.83 5.52 3.34
C ARG A 422 -6.06 7.02 3.13
N GLN A 423 -5.11 7.74 2.52
CA GLN A 423 -5.30 9.15 2.15
C GLN A 423 -6.40 9.32 1.10
N GLY A 424 -6.49 8.44 0.09
CA GLY A 424 -7.56 8.44 -0.89
C GLY A 424 -8.95 8.34 -0.23
N GLN A 425 -9.11 7.40 0.71
CA GLN A 425 -10.35 7.21 1.47
C GLN A 425 -10.72 8.46 2.29
N VAL A 426 -9.77 9.07 3.01
CA VAL A 426 -10.01 10.28 3.80
C VAL A 426 -10.32 11.49 2.90
N ALA A 427 -9.61 11.64 1.77
CA ALA A 427 -9.85 12.71 0.81
C ALA A 427 -11.28 12.61 0.23
N ALA A 428 -11.73 11.40 -0.12
CA ALA A 428 -13.11 11.16 -0.58
C ALA A 428 -14.15 11.60 0.45
N ARG A 429 -13.99 11.22 1.72
CA ARG A 429 -14.88 11.65 2.81
C ARG A 429 -14.86 13.18 2.98
N ASN A 430 -13.70 13.80 2.87
CA ASN A 430 -13.56 15.25 3.00
C ASN A 430 -14.14 16.03 1.82
N MET A 431 -14.11 15.49 0.60
CA MET A 431 -14.85 16.05 -0.54
C MET A 431 -16.37 16.03 -0.32
N LEU A 432 -16.86 15.11 0.52
CA LEU A 432 -18.27 15.02 0.92
C LEU A 432 -18.59 15.82 2.20
N GLY A 433 -17.64 16.60 2.71
CA GLY A 433 -17.85 17.49 3.85
C GLY A 433 -17.67 16.85 5.23
N ARG A 434 -17.15 15.62 5.32
CA ARG A 434 -16.96 14.92 6.61
C ARG A 434 -15.98 15.60 7.56
N ARG A 435 -15.01 16.36 7.04
CA ARG A 435 -13.94 17.01 7.81
C ARG A 435 -13.21 16.03 8.75
N GLU A 436 -12.89 14.85 8.25
CA GLU A 436 -12.08 13.82 8.90
C GLU A 436 -10.59 14.17 8.74
N ALA A 437 -9.88 14.28 9.86
CA ALA A 437 -8.44 14.53 9.80
C ALA A 437 -7.68 13.25 9.40
N PHE A 438 -6.65 13.38 8.57
CA PHE A 438 -5.75 12.28 8.28
C PHE A 438 -4.69 12.16 9.40
N ASP A 439 -4.85 11.16 10.26
CA ASP A 439 -3.98 10.86 11.41
C ASP A 439 -3.49 9.41 11.45
N ALA A 440 -3.66 8.67 10.34
CA ALA A 440 -3.19 7.31 10.25
C ALA A 440 -1.66 7.25 10.37
N VAL A 441 -1.18 6.39 11.26
CA VAL A 441 0.25 6.09 11.39
C VAL A 441 0.74 5.43 10.09
N PRO A 442 1.82 5.94 9.46
CA PRO A 442 2.35 5.34 8.25
C PRO A 442 2.73 3.87 8.44
N PHE A 443 2.47 3.07 7.42
CA PHE A 443 2.80 1.65 7.40
C PHE A 443 3.25 1.23 6.01
N PHE A 444 4.27 0.38 5.95
CA PHE A 444 4.64 -0.36 4.75
C PHE A 444 5.27 -1.71 5.07
N TRP A 445 5.48 -2.52 4.05
CA TRP A 445 6.19 -3.78 4.14
C TRP A 445 7.12 -3.95 2.94
N THR A 446 8.10 -4.82 3.11
CA THR A 446 8.89 -5.39 2.01
C THR A 446 8.99 -6.89 2.22
N GLU A 447 8.99 -7.61 1.11
CA GLU A 447 9.18 -9.06 1.07
C GLU A 447 10.27 -9.34 0.04
N GLN A 448 11.34 -10.00 0.48
CA GLN A 448 12.50 -10.31 -0.34
C GLN A 448 12.90 -11.75 0.00
N TYR A 449 12.65 -12.67 -0.93
CA TYR A 449 12.77 -14.10 -0.68
C TYR A 449 11.82 -14.54 0.45
N ASP A 450 12.36 -15.24 1.45
CA ASP A 450 11.68 -15.70 2.65
C ASP A 450 11.85 -14.74 3.85
N PHE A 451 12.26 -13.49 3.59
CA PHE A 451 12.37 -12.42 4.57
C PHE A 451 11.29 -11.36 4.32
N ALA A 452 10.41 -11.20 5.31
CA ALA A 452 9.40 -10.15 5.35
C ALA A 452 9.71 -9.19 6.51
N LEU A 453 9.64 -7.90 6.22
CA LEU A 453 9.78 -6.83 7.20
C LEU A 453 8.61 -5.87 7.05
N ALA A 454 7.92 -5.63 8.17
CA ALA A 454 6.86 -4.63 8.28
C ALA A 454 7.38 -3.43 9.07
N TYR A 455 7.01 -2.22 8.65
CA TYR A 455 7.50 -0.96 9.23
C TYR A 455 6.32 -0.04 9.55
N VAL A 456 6.24 0.40 10.80
CA VAL A 456 5.16 1.19 11.38
C VAL A 456 5.73 2.52 11.88
N GLY A 457 5.07 3.63 11.57
CA GLY A 457 5.56 4.98 11.85
C GLY A 457 6.44 5.50 10.71
N HIS A 458 7.13 6.61 10.97
CA HIS A 458 8.01 7.23 9.99
C HIS A 458 9.14 7.99 10.67
N ALA A 459 10.37 7.51 10.50
CA ALA A 459 11.57 8.21 10.94
C ALA A 459 12.33 8.76 9.72
N GLU A 460 12.25 10.07 9.48
CA GLU A 460 13.14 10.73 8.49
C GLU A 460 14.62 10.68 8.90
N GLY A 461 14.87 10.50 10.20
CA GLY A 461 16.18 10.23 10.78
C GLY A 461 16.04 9.83 12.25
N PHE A 462 17.03 9.12 12.77
CA PHE A 462 17.09 8.59 14.13
C PHE A 462 18.51 8.72 14.69
N ASP A 463 18.63 8.85 16.01
CA ASP A 463 19.91 8.87 16.73
C ASP A 463 20.13 7.61 17.57
N ARG A 464 19.09 6.76 17.69
CA ARG A 464 19.14 5.49 18.40
C ARG A 464 18.32 4.42 17.68
N VAL A 465 18.90 3.24 17.59
CA VAL A 465 18.27 2.01 17.10
C VAL A 465 18.41 0.96 18.19
N ASP A 466 17.29 0.39 18.65
CA ASP A 466 17.28 -0.71 19.60
C ASP A 466 16.66 -1.94 18.92
N ILE A 467 17.37 -3.08 18.97
CA ILE A 467 16.89 -4.36 18.43
C ILE A 467 16.60 -5.31 19.60
N ASP A 468 15.34 -5.74 19.69
CA ASP A 468 14.88 -6.81 20.57
C ASP A 468 14.71 -8.08 19.74
N GLY A 469 15.40 -9.17 20.09
CA GLY A 469 15.51 -10.38 19.29
C GLY A 469 16.71 -10.35 18.32
N THR A 470 16.66 -11.13 17.23
CA THR A 470 17.74 -11.15 16.23
C THR A 470 17.23 -11.28 14.79
N LEU A 471 17.90 -10.60 13.86
CA LEU A 471 17.62 -10.71 12.41
C LEU A 471 17.91 -12.12 11.87
N ALA A 472 18.95 -12.78 12.40
CA ALA A 472 19.33 -14.13 11.97
C ALA A 472 18.26 -15.19 12.29
N ALA A 473 17.61 -15.07 13.45
CA ALA A 473 16.47 -15.92 13.81
C ALA A 473 15.16 -15.48 13.13
N ARG A 474 15.17 -14.35 12.40
CA ARG A 474 14.00 -13.69 11.82
C ARG A 474 12.90 -13.41 12.84
N ASP A 475 13.30 -13.18 14.08
CA ASP A 475 12.41 -12.89 15.19
C ASP A 475 12.95 -11.65 15.89
N CYS A 476 12.50 -10.48 15.44
CA CYS A 476 12.93 -9.24 16.07
C CYS A 476 11.96 -8.07 15.88
N LYS A 477 12.07 -7.13 16.83
CA LYS A 477 11.51 -5.79 16.77
C LYS A 477 12.64 -4.78 16.81
N ILE A 478 12.58 -3.79 15.93
CA ILE A 478 13.58 -2.75 15.77
C ILE A 478 12.92 -1.41 16.02
N SER A 479 13.39 -0.68 17.03
CA SER A 479 12.78 0.59 17.44
C SER A 479 13.69 1.74 17.04
N TYR A 480 13.15 2.73 16.31
CA TYR A 480 13.86 3.90 15.83
C TYR A 480 13.45 5.14 16.62
N SER A 481 14.41 5.76 17.28
CA SER A 481 14.18 6.93 18.13
C SER A 481 15.04 8.12 17.75
N ARG A 482 14.52 9.31 18.02
CA ARG A 482 15.26 10.58 17.89
C ARG A 482 14.94 11.48 19.06
N GLY A 483 15.97 12.00 19.74
CA GLY A 483 15.80 12.88 20.90
C GLY A 483 14.95 12.26 22.02
N GLY A 484 15.03 10.93 22.19
CA GLY A 484 14.24 10.18 23.18
C GLY A 484 12.79 9.88 22.79
N ARG A 485 12.31 10.34 21.63
CA ARG A 485 10.98 10.00 21.10
C ARG A 485 11.10 8.86 20.09
N GLN A 486 10.32 7.79 20.29
CA GLN A 486 10.19 6.73 19.29
C GLN A 486 9.37 7.24 18.11
N LEU A 487 9.89 7.08 16.88
CA LEU A 487 9.27 7.58 15.65
C LEU A 487 8.78 6.46 14.73
N ALA A 488 9.39 5.29 14.84
CA ALA A 488 9.02 4.12 14.07
C ALA A 488 9.44 2.82 14.73
N VAL A 489 8.82 1.73 14.28
CA VAL A 489 9.15 0.34 14.64
C VAL A 489 9.15 -0.49 13.37
N ALA A 490 10.18 -1.32 13.17
CA ALA A 490 10.15 -2.40 12.20
C ALA A 490 10.03 -3.75 12.92
N VAL A 491 9.33 -4.70 12.32
CA VAL A 491 9.20 -6.08 12.83
C VAL A 491 9.53 -7.08 11.74
N VAL A 492 10.16 -8.18 12.15
CA VAL A 492 10.41 -9.36 11.32
C VAL A 492 9.77 -10.55 12.04
N GLN A 493 8.75 -11.13 11.41
CA GLN A 493 7.90 -12.22 11.93
C GLN A 493 7.29 -11.96 13.33
N ARG A 494 7.17 -10.68 13.73
CA ARG A 494 6.49 -10.23 14.95
C ARG A 494 5.29 -9.34 14.64
N ASP A 495 4.45 -9.77 13.69
CA ASP A 495 3.35 -8.97 13.13
C ASP A 495 2.42 -8.38 14.19
N LEU A 496 2.05 -9.17 15.20
CA LEU A 496 1.21 -8.70 16.31
C LEU A 496 1.86 -7.58 17.13
N GLU A 497 3.19 -7.60 17.30
CA GLU A 497 3.92 -6.50 17.95
C GLU A 497 3.96 -5.24 17.07
N GLY A 498 4.03 -5.40 15.75
CA GLY A 498 3.89 -4.30 14.79
C GLY A 498 2.53 -3.62 14.93
N LEU A 499 1.45 -4.41 14.97
CA LEU A 499 0.09 -3.90 15.20
C LEU A 499 -0.06 -3.19 16.54
N ARG A 500 0.51 -3.74 17.62
CA ARG A 500 0.51 -3.10 18.95
C ARG A 500 1.23 -1.76 18.91
N SER A 501 2.37 -1.68 18.24
CA SER A 501 3.13 -0.44 18.06
C SER A 501 2.33 0.61 17.28
N GLU A 502 1.57 0.22 16.24
CA GLU A 502 0.68 1.14 15.50
C GLU A 502 -0.38 1.72 16.44
N VAL A 503 -1.04 0.88 17.26
CA VAL A 503 -2.05 1.32 18.23
C VAL A 503 -1.45 2.22 19.32
N GLU A 504 -0.24 1.94 19.79
CA GLU A 504 0.47 2.78 20.76
C GLU A 504 0.74 4.18 20.19
N PHE A 505 1.22 4.28 18.95
CA PHE A 505 1.40 5.55 18.26
C PHE A 505 0.08 6.30 18.11
N GLU A 506 -0.99 5.63 17.68
CA GLU A 506 -2.31 6.25 17.53
C GLU A 506 -2.89 6.75 18.85
N ARG A 507 -2.71 6.01 19.95
CA ARG A 507 -3.10 6.45 21.30
C ARG A 507 -2.31 7.67 21.74
N ALA A 508 -1.01 7.74 21.45
CA ALA A 508 -0.19 8.92 21.73
C ALA A 508 -0.68 10.15 20.94
N LEU A 509 -1.06 9.97 19.67
CA LEU A 509 -1.64 11.03 18.84
C LEU A 509 -2.98 11.55 19.40
N ALA A 510 -3.82 10.65 19.90
CA ALA A 510 -5.10 10.99 20.51
C ALA A 510 -4.93 11.75 21.85
N ALA A 511 -3.89 11.41 22.63
CA ALA A 511 -3.58 12.04 23.91
C ALA A 511 -2.94 13.45 23.78
N GLY A 512 -2.57 13.88 22.57
CA GLY A 512 -2.01 15.22 22.31
C GLY A 512 -0.51 15.37 22.57
N ALA A 513 0.25 14.27 22.40
CA ALA A 513 1.70 14.22 22.59
C ALA A 513 2.55 14.95 21.52
#